data_AF-A0A0H5E7A8-F1
#
_entry.id   AF-A0A0H5E7A8-F1
#
_cell.length_a   1.000
_cell.length_b   1.000
_cell.length_c   1.000
_cell.angle_alpha   90.00
_cell.angle_beta   90.00
_cell.angle_gamma   90.00
#
_symmetry.space_group_name_H-M   'P 1'
#
loop_
_entity.id
_entity.type
_entity.pdbx_description
1 polymer ?
#
loop_
_entity_poly.entity_id
_entity_poly.type
_entity_poly.pdbx_seq_one_letter_code
_entity_poly.pdbx_strand_id
1 'polypeptide(L)'
;MIRQAQTREYEQVSKKQAMRASIATLQDLNFILDKVDADLGAISASKFSTGISVKVTVTIREKAPNLVTVRANTTYGERTVDDPVVYQDFFALLDKSLFLVKNQVD
;
A
#
# COMPACT_ATOMS: atom_id res chain seq x y z
N MET A 1 -7.66 11.86 13.20
CA MET A 1 -7.47 10.43 13.54
C MET A 1 -6.53 9.78 12.52
N ILE A 2 -5.26 9.53 12.86
CA ILE A 2 -4.28 8.97 11.90
C ILE A 2 -4.62 7.54 11.44
N ARG A 3 -5.24 6.75 12.31
CA ARG A 3 -5.66 5.37 12.00
C ARG A 3 -6.64 5.29 10.82
N GLN A 4 -7.48 6.29 10.63
CA GLN A 4 -8.41 6.35 9.50
C GLN A 4 -7.69 6.70 8.20
N ALA A 5 -6.66 7.54 8.25
CA ALA A 5 -5.86 7.87 7.07
C ALA A 5 -5.02 6.68 6.59
N GLN A 6 -4.59 5.80 7.50
CA GLN A 6 -3.75 4.63 7.22
C GLN A 6 -4.47 3.46 6.54
N THR A 7 -5.80 3.45 6.53
CA THR A 7 -6.58 2.27 6.11
C THR A 7 -7.69 2.66 5.15
N ARG A 8 -7.84 1.91 4.06
CA ARG A 8 -8.99 2.01 3.15
C ARG A 8 -9.58 0.65 2.83
N GLU A 9 -10.87 0.64 2.60
CA GLU A 9 -11.61 -0.53 2.12
C GLU A 9 -11.92 -0.37 0.64
N TYR A 10 -11.84 -1.46 -0.10
CA TYR A 10 -12.06 -1.50 -1.53
C TYR A 10 -13.04 -2.61 -1.88
N GLU A 11 -14.12 -2.21 -2.55
CA GLU A 11 -15.13 -3.10 -3.09
C GLU A 11 -14.80 -3.52 -4.53
N GLN A 12 -15.26 -4.70 -4.91
CA GLN A 12 -15.04 -5.31 -6.22
C GLN A 12 -13.54 -5.40 -6.56
N VAL A 13 -12.72 -5.73 -5.57
CA VAL A 13 -11.26 -5.88 -5.69
C VAL A 13 -10.87 -7.20 -5.03
N SER A 14 -10.26 -8.09 -5.81
CA SER A 14 -9.65 -9.30 -5.26
C SER A 14 -8.33 -8.99 -4.54
N LYS A 15 -7.93 -9.85 -3.59
CA LYS A 15 -6.62 -9.73 -2.91
C LYS A 15 -5.47 -9.64 -3.90
N LYS A 16 -5.50 -10.44 -4.97
CA LYS A 16 -4.46 -10.44 -6.04
C LYS A 16 -4.36 -9.08 -6.74
N GLN A 17 -5.50 -8.47 -7.09
CA GLN A 17 -5.53 -7.14 -7.72
C GLN A 17 -5.00 -6.07 -6.77
N ALA A 18 -5.43 -6.10 -5.50
CA ALA A 18 -4.93 -5.18 -4.48
C ALA A 18 -3.42 -5.30 -4.25
N MET A 19 -2.88 -6.53 -4.22
CA MET A 19 -1.43 -6.77 -4.10
C MET A 19 -0.67 -6.18 -5.29
N ARG A 20 -1.12 -6.46 -6.53
CA ARG A 20 -0.50 -5.91 -7.76
C ARG A 20 -0.52 -4.38 -7.77
N ALA A 21 -1.66 -3.78 -7.46
CA ALA A 21 -1.82 -2.34 -7.43
C ALA A 21 -0.96 -1.70 -6.33
N SER A 22 -0.87 -2.32 -5.15
CA SER A 22 -0.01 -1.83 -4.05
C SER A 22 1.47 -1.88 -4.42
N ILE A 23 1.92 -2.93 -5.11
CA ILE A 23 3.28 -3.03 -5.63
C ILE A 23 3.57 -1.90 -6.62
N ALA A 24 2.70 -1.69 -7.60
CA ALA A 24 2.84 -0.61 -8.58
C ALA A 24 2.90 0.77 -7.90
N THR A 25 2.01 1.01 -6.94
CA THR A 25 1.99 2.26 -6.16
C THR A 25 3.29 2.50 -5.40
N LEU A 26 3.86 1.46 -4.79
CA LEU A 26 5.14 1.57 -4.08
C LEU A 26 6.29 1.89 -5.05
N GLN A 27 6.30 1.27 -6.22
CA GLN A 27 7.29 1.55 -7.27
C GLN A 27 7.17 2.98 -7.79
N ASP A 28 5.96 3.48 -8.06
CA ASP A 28 5.70 4.87 -8.47
C ASP A 28 6.17 5.89 -7.41
N LEU A 29 6.10 5.51 -6.14
CA LEU A 29 6.61 6.30 -5.00
C LEU A 29 8.12 6.17 -4.77
N ASN A 30 8.83 5.50 -5.70
CA ASN A 30 10.25 5.20 -5.67
C ASN A 30 10.69 4.35 -4.46
N PHE A 31 9.81 3.50 -3.94
CA PHE A 31 10.20 2.48 -2.97
C PHE A 31 10.75 1.24 -3.67
N ILE A 32 11.79 0.67 -3.08
CA ILE A 32 12.33 -0.64 -3.42
C ILE A 32 11.59 -1.67 -2.58
N LEU A 33 11.06 -2.73 -3.21
CA LEU A 33 10.39 -3.81 -2.49
C LEU A 33 11.42 -4.63 -1.72
N ASP A 34 11.22 -4.80 -0.41
CA ASP A 34 12.09 -5.60 0.44
C ASP A 34 11.56 -7.04 0.55
N LYS A 35 10.24 -7.20 0.75
CA LYS A 35 9.57 -8.51 0.87
C LYS A 35 8.14 -8.40 0.36
N VAL A 36 7.71 -9.43 -0.37
CA VAL A 36 6.32 -9.63 -0.77
C VAL A 36 5.88 -11.01 -0.31
N ASP A 37 4.82 -11.07 0.48
CA ASP A 37 4.21 -12.29 0.98
C ASP A 37 2.74 -12.30 0.55
N ALA A 38 2.45 -12.98 -0.55
CA ALA A 38 1.13 -13.00 -1.15
C ALA A 38 0.11 -13.77 -0.28
N ASP A 39 0.56 -14.80 0.42
CA ASP A 39 -0.28 -15.64 1.27
C ASP A 39 -0.72 -14.87 2.52
N LEU A 40 0.19 -14.13 3.15
CA LEU A 40 -0.14 -13.27 4.29
C LEU A 40 -0.73 -11.92 3.86
N GLY A 41 -0.63 -11.55 2.58
CA GLY A 41 -1.08 -10.26 2.07
C GLY A 41 -0.22 -9.11 2.60
N ALA A 42 1.09 -9.30 2.70
CA ALA A 42 2.02 -8.32 3.26
C ALA A 42 3.07 -7.90 2.22
N ILE A 43 3.34 -6.60 2.16
CA ILE A 43 4.40 -6.02 1.35
C ILE A 43 5.20 -5.09 2.26
N SER A 44 6.51 -5.26 2.32
CA SER A 44 7.42 -4.26 2.90
C SER A 44 8.29 -3.66 1.82
N ALA A 45 8.48 -2.36 1.88
CA ALA A 45 9.32 -1.63 0.94
C ALA A 45 10.06 -0.49 1.65
N SER A 46 11.21 -0.13 1.11
CA SER A 46 12.07 0.90 1.67
C SER A 46 12.54 1.90 0.61
N LYS A 47 12.74 3.15 1.01
CA LYS A 47 13.45 4.13 0.21
C LYS A 47 14.40 4.93 1.07
N PHE A 48 15.52 5.33 0.49
CA PHE A 48 16.50 6.16 1.17
C PHE A 48 16.26 7.62 0.79
N SER A 49 15.96 8.47 1.78
CA SER A 49 15.81 9.90 1.58
C SER A 49 16.75 10.62 2.53
N THR A 50 17.64 11.45 1.98
CA THR A 50 18.46 12.40 2.76
C THR A 50 19.16 11.77 3.97
N GLY A 51 19.77 10.59 3.82
CA GLY A 51 20.50 9.91 4.90
C GLY A 51 19.65 9.05 5.84
N ILE A 52 18.33 9.02 5.68
CA ILE A 52 17.40 8.27 6.53
C ILE A 52 16.59 7.28 5.69
N SER A 53 16.44 6.05 6.20
CA SER A 53 15.57 5.05 5.58
C SER A 53 14.11 5.31 5.94
N VAL A 54 13.26 5.41 4.92
CA VAL A 54 11.80 5.34 5.04
C VAL A 54 11.40 3.90 4.79
N LYS A 55 10.63 3.31 5.68
CA LYS A 55 10.07 1.97 5.50
C LYS A 55 8.56 2.06 5.48
N VAL A 56 7.93 1.31 4.59
CA VAL A 56 6.48 1.18 4.52
C VAL A 56 6.12 -0.30 4.53
N THR A 57 5.10 -0.63 5.33
CA THR A 57 4.48 -1.95 5.34
C THR A 57 3.03 -1.78 4.93
N VAL A 58 2.67 -2.43 3.83
CA VAL A 58 1.29 -2.53 3.34
C VAL A 58 0.76 -3.92 3.71
N THR A 59 -0.43 -3.96 4.30
CA THR A 59 -1.14 -5.19 4.65
C THR A 59 -2.50 -5.19 3.98
N ILE A 60 -2.83 -6.30 3.33
CA ILE A 60 -4.04 -6.50 2.54
C ILE A 60 -4.79 -7.69 3.13
N ARG A 61 -5.97 -7.42 3.68
CA ARG A 61 -6.84 -8.43 4.29
C ARG A 61 -8.11 -8.56 3.46
N GLU A 62 -8.43 -9.77 3.04
CA GLU A 62 -9.73 -10.09 2.46
C GLU A 62 -10.78 -10.21 3.58
N LYS A 63 -11.87 -9.45 3.48
CA LYS A 63 -12.99 -9.52 4.42
C LYS A 63 -14.13 -10.40 3.90
N ALA A 64 -14.32 -10.40 2.59
CA ALA A 64 -15.28 -11.22 1.86
C ALA A 64 -14.81 -11.33 0.39
N PRO A 65 -15.41 -12.19 -0.44
CA PRO A 65 -15.07 -12.26 -1.86
C PRO A 65 -15.15 -10.88 -2.52
N ASN A 66 -14.05 -10.45 -3.14
CA ASN A 66 -13.89 -9.14 -3.78
C ASN A 66 -14.08 -7.92 -2.84
N LEU A 67 -13.91 -8.10 -1.53
CA LEU A 67 -13.91 -7.04 -0.54
C LEU A 67 -12.63 -7.11 0.28
N VAL A 68 -11.76 -6.11 0.11
CA VAL A 68 -10.45 -6.07 0.78
C VAL A 68 -10.26 -4.79 1.58
N THR A 69 -9.52 -4.90 2.67
CA THR A 69 -8.98 -3.76 3.40
C THR A 69 -7.49 -3.67 3.16
N VAL A 70 -7.03 -2.50 2.72
CA VAL A 70 -5.61 -2.16 2.56
C VAL A 70 -5.22 -1.20 3.67
N ARG A 71 -4.17 -1.56 4.41
CA ARG A 71 -3.57 -0.72 5.44
C ARG A 71 -2.11 -0.44 5.11
N ALA A 72 -1.72 0.82 5.14
CA ALA A 72 -0.33 1.25 5.02
C ALA A 72 0.16 1.78 6.38
N ASN A 73 1.37 1.40 6.78
CA ASN A 73 2.07 1.98 7.92
C ASN A 73 3.48 2.37 7.48
N THR A 74 3.91 3.58 7.80
CA THR A 74 5.22 4.10 7.37
C THR A 74 6.04 4.52 8.59
N THR A 75 7.35 4.26 8.56
CA THR A 75 8.32 4.75 9.54
C THR A 75 9.46 5.51 8.88
N TYR A 76 9.96 6.56 9.53
CA TYR A 76 11.26 7.19 9.26
C TYR A 76 12.23 6.79 10.37
N GLY A 77 13.21 5.95 10.03
CA GLY A 77 14.00 5.25 11.05
C GLY A 77 13.09 4.43 11.96
N GLU A 78 13.15 4.69 13.27
CA GLU A 78 12.32 4.03 14.28
C GLU A 78 11.00 4.74 14.57
N ARG A 79 10.78 5.94 14.01
CA ARG A 79 9.59 6.75 14.30
C ARG A 79 8.49 6.50 13.27
N THR A 80 7.28 6.25 13.74
CA THR A 80 6.08 6.17 12.90
C THR A 80 5.79 7.53 12.27
N VAL A 81 5.36 7.52 11.02
CA VAL A 81 4.82 8.70 10.32
C VAL A 81 3.39 8.92 10.76
N ASP A 82 3.14 10.06 11.39
CA ASP A 82 1.81 10.50 11.77
C ASP A 82 1.26 11.63 10.87
N ASP A 83 1.96 11.95 9.77
CA ASP A 83 1.48 12.90 8.77
C ASP A 83 0.41 12.25 7.87
N PRO A 84 -0.86 12.71 7.91
CA PRO A 84 -1.92 12.17 7.09
C PRO A 84 -1.71 12.40 5.59
N VAL A 85 -0.91 13.39 5.17
CA VAL A 85 -0.65 13.67 3.74
C VAL A 85 0.07 12.50 3.09
N VAL A 86 1.05 11.89 3.79
CA VAL A 86 1.79 10.72 3.30
C VAL A 86 0.86 9.57 2.93
N TYR A 87 -0.16 9.31 3.77
CA TYR A 87 -1.12 8.24 3.51
C TYR A 87 -2.15 8.63 2.44
N GLN A 88 -2.56 9.90 2.39
CA GLN A 88 -3.44 10.41 1.33
C GLN A 88 -2.80 10.25 -0.05
N ASP A 89 -1.53 10.62 -0.20
CA ASP A 89 -0.79 10.47 -1.45
C ASP A 89 -0.66 9.01 -1.87
N PHE A 90 -0.33 8.13 -0.92
CA PHE A 90 -0.29 6.68 -1.16
C PHE A 90 -1.63 6.17 -1.68
N PHE A 91 -2.73 6.49 -1.00
CA PHE A 91 -4.05 5.99 -1.39
C PHE A 91 -4.55 6.63 -2.70
N ALA A 92 -4.21 7.87 -2.99
CA ALA A 92 -4.54 8.49 -4.28
C ALA A 92 -3.85 7.78 -5.47
N LEU A 93 -2.61 7.34 -5.28
CA LEU A 93 -1.88 6.54 -6.29
C LEU A 93 -2.38 5.09 -6.34
N LEU A 94 -2.77 4.51 -5.21
CA LEU A 94 -3.37 3.18 -5.16
C LEU A 94 -4.71 3.14 -5.89
N ASP A 95 -5.54 4.17 -5.73
CA ASP A 95 -6.83 4.29 -6.42
C ASP A 95 -6.62 4.30 -7.95
N LYS A 96 -5.62 5.04 -8.44
CA LYS A 96 -5.22 5.05 -9.86
C LYS A 96 -4.69 3.68 -10.32
N SER A 97 -3.83 3.06 -9.53
CA SER A 97 -3.25 1.74 -9.83
C SER A 97 -4.33 0.66 -9.91
N LEU A 98 -5.30 0.67 -8.99
CA LEU A 98 -6.44 -0.25 -8.98
C LEU A 98 -7.33 -0.05 -10.20
N PHE A 99 -7.58 1.19 -10.60
CA PHE A 99 -8.32 1.46 -11.85
C PHE A 99 -7.62 0.84 -13.06
N LEU A 100 -6.30 1.02 -13.19
CA LEU A 100 -5.53 0.43 -14.28
C LEU A 100 -5.53 -1.11 -14.24
N VAL A 101 -5.35 -1.70 -13.06
CA VAL A 101 -5.35 -3.17 -12.87
C VAL A 101 -6.73 -3.79 -13.12
N LYS A 102 -7.83 -3.10 -12.79
CA LYS A 102 -9.19 -3.57 -13.10
C LYS A 102 -9.47 -3.57 -14.61
N ASN A 103 -8.88 -2.63 -15.34
CA ASN A 103 -9.13 -2.45 -16.77
C ASN A 103 -8.13 -3.17 -17.67
N GLN A 104 -7.00 -3.63 -17.12
CA GLN A 104 -6.12 -4.60 -17.77
C GLN A 104 -6.73 -5.98 -17.58
N VAL A 105 -7.53 -6.40 -18.56
CA VAL A 105 -7.97 -7.78 -18.72
C VAL A 105 -6.75 -8.58 -19.19
N ASP A 106 -6.17 -9.39 -18.31
CA ASP A 106 -5.31 -10.53 -18.71
C ASP A 106 -6.18 -11.62 -19.31
#